data_AF-A0A8T0YE55-F1
#
_entry.id   AF-A0A8T0YE55-F1
#
_cell.length_a   1.000
_cell.length_b   1.000
_cell.length_c   1.000
_cell.angle_alpha   90.00
_cell.angle_beta   90.00
_cell.angle_gamma   90.00
#
_symmetry.space_group_name_H-M   'P 1'
#
loop_
_entity.id
_entity.type
_entity.pdbx_description
1 polymer ?
#
loop_
_entity_poly.entity_id
_entity_poly.type
_entity_poly.pdbx_seq_one_letter_code
_entity_poly.pdbx_strand_id
1 'polypeptide(L)'
;MVISRRILRDYVSVLTDYMQELEELELLFNDVYVASLRRGELAAGELELFAASRMHNCDIEVIKLNYDCKVISKYTYIADCATRSICVACIGPYFTLNVDRLHV
;
A
#
# COMPACT_ATOMS: atom_id res chain seq x y z
N MET A 1 -13.29 -11.96 0.85
CA MET A 1 -12.19 -12.27 1.79
C MET A 1 -12.37 -11.42 3.05
N VAL A 2 -12.76 -12.01 4.18
CA VAL A 2 -12.96 -11.25 5.45
C VAL A 2 -11.67 -11.35 6.25
N ILE A 3 -10.81 -10.34 6.15
CA ILE A 3 -9.63 -10.22 7.01
C ILE A 3 -10.15 -9.83 8.41
N SER A 4 -9.75 -10.55 9.45
CA SER A 4 -10.07 -10.19 10.83
C SER A 4 -9.55 -8.79 11.15
N ARG A 5 -10.38 -7.94 11.78
CA ARG A 5 -10.00 -6.57 12.20
C ARG A 5 -8.74 -6.53 13.08
N ARG A 6 -8.40 -7.65 13.73
CA ARG A 6 -7.16 -7.79 14.52
C ARG A 6 -5.93 -7.91 13.62
N ILE A 7 -5.98 -8.80 12.62
CA ILE A 7 -4.89 -9.03 11.66
C ILE A 7 -4.56 -7.75 10.89
N LEU A 8 -5.59 -6.99 10.50
CA LEU A 8 -5.39 -5.70 9.83
C LEU A 8 -4.66 -4.68 10.72
N ARG A 9 -5.03 -4.61 12.00
CA ARG A 9 -4.41 -3.70 12.97
C ARG A 9 -2.95 -4.05 13.21
N ASP A 10 -2.68 -5.34 13.40
CA ASP A 10 -1.32 -5.86 13.59
C ASP A 10 -0.45 -5.52 12.36
N TYR A 11 -1.00 -5.69 11.15
CA TYR A 11 -0.31 -5.33 9.91
C TYR A 11 -0.03 -3.83 9.79
N VAL A 12 -1.01 -2.97 10.07
CA VAL A 12 -0.83 -1.50 10.00
C VAL A 12 0.23 -1.04 10.99
N SER A 13 0.29 -1.61 12.20
CA SER A 13 1.36 -1.33 13.15
C SER A 13 2.73 -1.68 12.58
N VAL A 14 2.93 -2.90 12.08
CA VAL A 14 4.21 -3.35 11.50
C VAL A 14 4.61 -2.49 10.31
N LEU A 15 3.68 -2.18 9.40
CA LEU A 15 3.97 -1.35 8.23
C LEU A 15 4.40 0.06 8.64
N THR A 16 3.70 0.67 9.60
CA THR A 16 4.02 2.04 10.04
C THR A 16 5.29 2.12 10.88
N ASP A 17 5.64 1.07 11.63
CA ASP A 17 6.97 0.97 12.26
C ASP A 17 8.06 0.89 11.17
N TYR A 18 7.87 0.04 10.16
CA TYR A 18 8.82 -0.07 9.06
C TYR A 18 8.99 1.24 8.27
N MET A 19 7.89 1.98 8.04
CA MET A 19 7.94 3.29 7.40
C MET A 19 8.84 4.29 8.13
N GLN A 20 8.92 4.24 9.46
CA GLN A 20 9.75 5.15 10.26
C GLN A 20 11.24 4.86 10.13
N GLU A 21 11.59 3.63 9.73
CA GLU A 21 12.98 3.19 9.51
C GLU A 21 13.43 3.35 8.04
N LEU A 22 12.52 3.74 7.13
CA LEU A 22 12.85 3.98 5.72
C LEU A 22 13.40 5.39 5.52
N GLU A 23 14.69 5.49 5.18
CA GLU A 23 15.35 6.76 4.88
C GLU A 23 14.66 7.52 3.73
N GLU A 24 14.14 6.82 2.72
CA GLU A 24 13.45 7.47 1.59
C GLU A 24 12.12 8.13 1.97
N LEU A 25 11.58 7.79 3.15
CA LEU A 25 10.37 8.41 3.68
C LEU A 25 10.66 9.43 4.79
N GLU A 26 11.93 9.68 5.10
CA GLU A 26 12.31 10.66 6.10
C GLU A 26 11.70 12.03 5.75
N LEU A 27 11.09 12.67 6.76
CA LEU A 27 10.40 13.96 6.65
C LEU A 27 9.14 14.00 5.74
N LEU A 28 8.73 12.89 5.12
CA LEU A 28 7.51 12.86 4.29
C LEU A 28 6.23 12.73 5.12
N PHE A 29 6.34 12.30 6.38
CA PHE A 29 5.22 12.20 7.31
C PHE A 29 5.67 12.51 8.75
N ASN A 30 4.71 12.60 9.67
CA ASN A 30 4.95 12.86 11.09
C ASN A 30 4.17 11.89 11.99
N ASP A 31 4.36 12.00 13.30
CA ASP A 31 3.71 11.11 14.27
C ASP A 31 2.17 11.18 14.23
N VAL A 32 1.61 12.34 13.87
CA VAL A 32 0.15 12.51 13.74
C VAL A 32 -0.38 11.70 12.57
N TYR A 33 0.35 11.66 11.46
CA TYR A 33 0.04 10.85 10.29
C TYR A 33 0.03 9.36 10.65
N VAL A 34 1.10 8.87 11.30
CA VAL A 34 1.22 7.48 11.75
C VAL A 34 0.09 7.10 12.72
N ALA A 35 -0.20 7.96 13.69
CA ALA A 35 -1.28 7.73 14.66
C ALA A 35 -2.64 7.63 13.96
N SER A 36 -2.90 8.46 12.95
CA SER A 36 -4.16 8.47 12.20
C SER A 36 -4.34 7.18 11.38
N LEU A 37 -3.27 6.67 10.75
CA LEU A 37 -3.29 5.36 10.07
C LEU A 37 -3.59 4.22 11.06
N ARG A 38 -2.91 4.19 12.21
CA ARG A 38 -3.10 3.15 13.24
C ARG A 38 -4.51 3.17 13.85
N ARG A 39 -5.13 4.35 13.96
CA ARG A 39 -6.52 4.50 14.39
C ARG A 39 -7.54 4.17 13.29
N GLY A 40 -7.09 4.04 12.04
CA GLY A 40 -7.96 3.84 10.88
C GLY A 40 -8.74 5.08 10.48
N GLU A 41 -8.29 6.26 10.91
CA GLU A 41 -8.88 7.57 10.55
C GLU A 41 -8.39 8.04 9.17
N LEU A 42 -7.23 7.52 8.73
CA LEU A 42 -6.65 7.77 7.42
C LEU A 42 -6.58 6.45 6.63
N ALA A 43 -6.97 6.50 5.36
CA ALA A 43 -6.77 5.38 4.44
C ALA A 43 -5.32 5.35 3.93
N ALA A 44 -4.78 4.15 3.75
CA ALA A 44 -3.48 3.96 3.12
C ALA A 44 -3.46 4.52 1.69
N GLY A 45 -2.36 5.16 1.31
CA GLY A 45 -2.12 5.79 0.03
C GLY A 45 -0.71 5.50 -0.49
N GLU A 46 -0.10 6.50 -1.12
CA GLU A 46 1.16 6.31 -1.87
C GLU A 46 2.36 5.97 -0.98
N LEU A 47 2.46 6.55 0.21
CA LEU A 47 3.56 6.27 1.16
C LEU A 47 3.49 4.84 1.68
N GLU A 48 2.28 4.38 2.03
CA GLU A 48 2.06 3.01 2.52
C GLU A 48 2.31 1.98 1.40
N LEU A 49 1.94 2.29 0.15
CA LEU A 49 2.21 1.39 -0.99
C LEU A 49 3.71 1.29 -1.28
N PHE A 50 4.44 2.41 -1.23
CA PHE A 50 5.89 2.40 -1.36
C PHE A 50 6.54 1.58 -0.24
N ALA A 51 6.15 1.83 1.02
CA ALA A 51 6.70 1.08 2.15
C ALA A 51 6.35 -0.42 2.07
N ALA A 52 5.13 -0.76 1.66
CA ALA A 52 4.71 -2.14 1.50
C ALA A 52 5.49 -2.86 0.38
N SER A 53 5.82 -2.17 -0.73
CA SER A 53 6.62 -2.77 -1.81
C SER A 53 8.01 -3.17 -1.30
N ARG A 54 8.64 -2.29 -0.51
CA ARG A 54 9.95 -2.52 0.13
C ARG A 54 9.89 -3.61 1.20
N MET A 55 8.95 -3.50 2.15
CA MET A 55 8.80 -4.43 3.27
C MET A 55 8.59 -5.88 2.81
N HIS A 56 7.85 -6.07 1.71
CA HIS A 56 7.52 -7.40 1.19
C HIS A 56 8.40 -7.87 0.04
N ASN A 57 9.37 -7.06 -0.39
CA ASN A 57 10.15 -7.31 -1.59
C ASN A 57 9.25 -7.69 -2.77
N CYS A 58 8.27 -6.83 -3.05
CA CYS A 58 7.24 -7.06 -4.06
C CYS A 58 7.06 -5.80 -4.90
N ASP A 59 7.08 -5.93 -6.22
CA ASP A 59 6.66 -4.82 -7.07
C ASP A 59 5.16 -4.59 -6.92
N ILE A 60 4.76 -3.33 -6.77
CA ILE A 60 3.34 -2.96 -6.67
C ILE A 60 3.00 -2.05 -7.84
N GLU A 61 2.31 -2.61 -8.81
CA GLU A 61 1.75 -1.87 -9.93
C GLU A 61 0.42 -1.24 -9.53
N VAL A 62 0.30 0.07 -9.70
CA VAL A 62 -0.91 0.85 -9.41
C VAL A 62 -1.52 1.34 -10.72
N ILE A 63 -2.78 0.99 -10.94
CA ILE A 63 -3.60 1.47 -12.05
C ILE A 63 -4.63 2.46 -11.49
N LYS A 64 -4.43 3.76 -11.74
CA LYS A 64 -5.43 4.77 -11.38
C LYS A 64 -6.50 4.82 -12.45
N LEU A 65 -7.75 4.76 -12.00
CA LEU A 65 -8.94 4.83 -12.83
C LEU A 65 -9.74 6.10 -12.48
N ASN A 66 -10.41 6.69 -13.48
CA ASN A 66 -11.46 7.68 -13.22
C ASN A 66 -12.78 6.99 -12.81
N TYR A 67 -13.81 7.77 -12.49
CA TYR A 67 -15.14 7.24 -12.11
C TYR A 67 -15.88 6.52 -13.25
N ASP A 68 -15.43 6.65 -14.51
CA ASP A 68 -15.92 5.87 -15.65
C ASP A 68 -15.14 4.56 -15.84
N CYS A 69 -14.33 4.16 -14.84
CA CYS A 69 -13.44 2.99 -14.88
C CYS A 69 -12.39 3.03 -16.02
N LYS A 70 -12.05 4.22 -16.54
CA LYS A 70 -11.00 4.39 -17.54
C LYS A 70 -9.66 4.63 -16.87
N VAL A 71 -8.61 4.00 -17.39
CA VAL A 71 -7.23 4.20 -16.93
C VAL A 71 -6.82 5.65 -17.18
N ILE A 72 -6.42 6.35 -16.13
CA ILE A 72 -5.87 7.71 -16.19
C ILE A 72 -4.36 7.72 -15.98
N SER A 73 -3.83 6.79 -15.18
CA SER A 73 -2.38 6.63 -15.03
C SER A 73 -2.03 5.23 -14.56
N LYS A 74 -0.77 4.87 -14.79
CA LYS A 74 -0.19 3.60 -14.39
C LYS A 74 1.24 3.84 -13.95
N TYR A 75 1.60 3.32 -12.78
CA TYR A 75 2.96 3.41 -12.25
C TYR A 75 3.24 2.22 -11.33
N THR A 76 4.51 1.94 -11.10
CA THR A 76 4.94 0.78 -10.31
C THR A 76 5.92 1.22 -9.24
N TYR A 77 5.66 0.82 -8.00
CA TYR A 77 6.65 0.86 -6.94
C TYR A 77 7.53 -0.38 -7.08
N ILE A 78 8.78 -0.17 -7.51
CA ILE A 78 9.75 -1.24 -7.73
C ILE A 78 10.49 -1.51 -6.42
N ALA A 79 10.58 -2.78 -6.04
CA ALA A 79 11.40 -3.20 -4.91
C ALA A 79 12.77 -3.70 -5.38
N ASP A 80 13.84 -3.41 -4.63
CA ASP A 80 15.22 -3.73 -5.06
C ASP A 80 15.46 -5.22 -5.29
N CYS A 81 14.76 -6.09 -4.56
CA CYS A 81 14.87 -7.54 -4.66
C CYS A 81 13.48 -8.18 -4.84
N ALA A 82 12.67 -7.64 -5.75
CA ALA A 82 11.31 -8.10 -5.97
C ALA A 82 11.24 -9.62 -6.25
N THR A 83 10.49 -10.33 -5.41
CA THR A 83 10.25 -11.79 -5.52
C THR A 83 8.93 -12.10 -6.25
N ARG A 84 8.07 -11.09 -6.37
CA ARG A 84 6.73 -11.16 -6.96
C ARG A 84 6.27 -9.75 -7.34
N SER A 85 5.20 -9.68 -8.13
CA SER A 85 4.53 -8.44 -8.48
C SER A 85 3.03 -8.58 -8.23
N ILE A 86 2.42 -7.54 -7.69
CA ILE A 86 0.96 -7.43 -7.52
C ILE A 86 0.44 -6.22 -8.29
N CYS A 87 -0.83 -6.28 -8.71
CA CYS A 87 -1.51 -5.20 -9.38
C CYS A 87 -2.71 -4.73 -8.55
N VAL A 88 -2.74 -3.45 -8.22
CA VAL A 88 -3.85 -2.79 -7.56
C VAL A 88 -4.45 -1.76 -8.50
N ALA A 89 -5.77 -1.77 -8.66
CA ALA A 89 -6.48 -0.69 -9.30
C ALA A 89 -7.06 0.23 -8.23
N CYS A 90 -7.05 1.54 -8.45
CA CYS A 90 -7.67 2.48 -7.52
C CYS A 90 -8.55 3.51 -8.22
N ILE A 91 -9.69 3.81 -7.60
CA ILE A 91 -10.66 4.84 -7.98
C ILE A 91 -10.81 5.78 -6.79
N GLY A 92 -10.33 7.01 -6.92
CA GLY A 92 -10.27 7.94 -5.78
C GLY A 92 -9.49 7.31 -4.61
N PRO A 93 -10.03 7.29 -3.37
CA PRO A 93 -9.36 6.68 -2.21
C PRO A 93 -9.53 5.16 -2.11
N TYR A 94 -10.28 4.54 -3.03
CA TYR A 94 -10.62 3.12 -2.96
C TYR A 94 -9.64 2.29 -3.79
N PHE A 95 -9.11 1.23 -3.18
CA PHE A 95 -8.24 0.25 -3.83
C PHE A 95 -8.96 -1.07 -4.00
N THR A 96 -8.74 -1.72 -5.14
CA THR A 96 -9.11 -3.12 -5.38
C THR A 96 -7.88 -3.88 -5.85
N LEU A 97 -7.66 -5.05 -5.25
CA LEU A 97 -6.58 -5.94 -5.64
C LEU A 97 -7.07 -6.82 -6.78
N ASN A 98 -6.38 -6.80 -7.92
CA ASN A 98 -6.59 -7.82 -8.93
C ASN A 98 -5.71 -9.01 -8.61
N VAL A 99 -6.32 -10.16 -8.33
CA VAL A 99 -5.66 -11.39 -7.91
C VAL A 99 -5.67 -12.40 -9.06
N ASP A 100 -5.26 -12.00 -10.27
CA ASP A 100 -5.20 -12.91 -11.41
C ASP A 100 -4.08 -13.97 -11.30
N ARG A 101 -3.23 -13.94 -10.26
CA ARG A 101 -2.01 -14.78 -10.16
C ARG A 101 -1.63 -15.31 -8.77
N LEU A 102 -2.52 -15.31 -7.78
CA LEU A 102 -2.23 -15.99 -6.50
C LEU A 102 -2.67 -17.46 -6.62
N HIS A 103 -1.74 -18.34 -7.01
CA HIS A 103 -1.90 -19.75 -6.66
C HIS A 103 -1.64 -19.85 -5.15
N VAL A 104 -2.69 -20.16 -4.40
CA VAL A 104 -2.62 -20.54 -2.99
C VAL A 104 -2.29 -22.03 -2.91
#